data_AF-A0A2D4STX1-F1
#
_entry.id   AF-A0A2D4STX1-F1
#
_cell.length_a   1.000
_cell.length_b   1.000
_cell.length_c   1.000
_cell.angle_alpha   90.00
_cell.angle_beta   90.00
_cell.angle_gamma   90.00
#
_symmetry.space_group_name_H-M   'P 1'
#
loop_
_entity.id
_entity.type
_entity.pdbx_description
1 polymer ?
#
loop_
_entity_poly.entity_id
_entity_poly.type
_entity_poly.pdbx_seq_one_letter_code
_entity_poly.pdbx_strand_id
1 'polypeptide(L)'
;MFEKAFKTTTIIKVNYIKSETIMEITTFLAKYGLFEESISTAASIMGTSERAQALSSIAMILMEHGQSVRANNIFETAINTANSITIDLGRSQTFFTIARILA
;
A
#
# COMPACT_ATOMS: atom_id res chain seq x y z
N MET A 1 18.06 5.52 -9.86
CA MET A 1 16.84 5.83 -10.67
C MET A 1 15.59 5.84 -9.80
N PHE A 2 15.39 4.85 -8.92
CA PHE A 2 14.29 4.81 -7.94
C PHE A 2 14.15 6.09 -7.09
N GLU A 3 15.23 6.54 -6.44
CA GLU A 3 15.19 7.75 -5.60
C GLU A 3 14.74 9.00 -6.37
N LYS A 4 15.09 9.07 -7.66
CA LYS A 4 14.64 10.15 -8.55
C LYS A 4 13.14 10.05 -8.82
N ALA A 5 12.61 8.86 -9.12
CA ALA A 5 11.18 8.63 -9.30
C ALA A 5 10.38 8.97 -8.04
N PHE A 6 10.83 8.50 -6.87
CA PHE A 6 10.21 8.83 -5.58
C PHE A 6 10.28 10.33 -5.26
N LYS A 7 11.42 10.99 -5.48
CA LYS A 7 11.52 12.45 -5.30
C LYS A 7 10.54 13.20 -6.21
N THR A 8 10.32 12.74 -7.45
CA THR A 8 9.35 13.37 -8.35
C THR A 8 7.91 13.26 -7.85
N THR A 9 7.53 12.18 -7.15
CA THR A 9 6.17 12.07 -6.57
C THR A 9 5.91 13.11 -5.48
N THR A 10 6.95 13.57 -4.78
CA THR A 10 6.80 14.61 -3.74
C THR A 10 6.40 15.97 -4.31
N ILE A 11 6.64 16.20 -5.61
CA ILE A 11 6.33 17.45 -6.33
C ILE A 11 4.88 17.45 -6.88
N ILE A 12 4.23 16.29 -6.96
CA ILE A 12 2.85 16.17 -7.44
C ILE A 12 1.90 16.84 -6.44
N LYS A 13 1.25 17.95 -6.86
CA LYS A 13 0.32 18.71 -6.02
C LYS A 13 -1.04 18.03 -5.83
N VAL A 14 -1.43 17.13 -6.74
CA VAL A 14 -2.71 16.41 -6.66
C VAL A 14 -2.52 15.16 -5.81
N ASN A 15 -3.07 15.18 -4.59
CA ASN A 15 -2.88 14.11 -3.60
C ASN A 15 -3.34 12.73 -4.08
N TYR A 16 -4.40 12.68 -4.90
CA TYR A 16 -4.89 11.44 -5.51
C TYR A 16 -3.85 10.83 -6.46
N ILE A 17 -3.40 11.60 -7.46
CA ILE A 17 -2.37 11.18 -8.43
C ILE A 17 -1.07 10.81 -7.73
N LYS A 18 -0.71 11.56 -6.68
CA LYS A 18 0.45 11.26 -5.84
C LYS A 18 0.33 9.91 -5.16
N SER A 19 -0.84 9.58 -4.61
CA SER A 19 -1.08 8.31 -3.91
C SER A 19 -1.06 7.12 -4.87
N GLU A 20 -1.66 7.25 -6.07
CA GLU A 20 -1.57 6.23 -7.12
C GLU A 20 -0.12 5.98 -7.56
N THR A 21 0.64 7.05 -7.81
CA THR A 21 2.03 6.92 -8.23
C THR A 21 2.87 6.25 -7.14
N ILE A 22 2.66 6.62 -5.87
CA ILE A 22 3.36 5.97 -4.74
C ILE A 22 2.95 4.50 -4.66
N MET A 23 1.67 4.16 -4.88
CA MET A 23 1.18 2.79 -4.89
C MET A 23 1.91 1.92 -5.94
N GLU A 24 2.07 2.42 -7.18
CA GLU A 24 2.82 1.73 -8.22
C GLU A 24 4.29 1.49 -7.83
N ILE A 25 4.93 2.49 -7.21
CA ILE A 25 6.30 2.39 -6.71
C ILE A 25 6.41 1.31 -5.63
N THR A 26 5.48 1.28 -4.67
CA THR A 26 5.41 0.22 -3.65
C THR A 26 5.31 -1.17 -4.25
N THR A 27 4.37 -1.36 -5.18
CA THR A 27 4.16 -2.63 -5.85
C THR A 27 5.39 -3.06 -6.63
N PHE A 28 6.06 -2.13 -7.32
CA PHE A 28 7.31 -2.39 -8.02
C PHE A 28 8.38 -2.87 -7.04
N LEU A 29 8.66 -2.14 -5.96
CA LEU A 29 9.66 -2.53 -4.96
C LEU A 29 9.40 -3.93 -4.39
N ALA A 30 8.15 -4.21 -4.00
CA ALA A 30 7.76 -5.50 -3.45
C ALA A 30 7.99 -6.65 -4.43
N LYS A 31 7.68 -6.45 -5.73
CA LYS A 31 7.92 -7.45 -6.79
C LYS A 31 9.41 -7.79 -6.98
N TYR A 32 10.31 -6.88 -6.63
CA TYR A 32 11.76 -7.11 -6.64
C TYR A 32 12.31 -7.57 -5.29
N GLY A 33 11.45 -7.90 -4.32
CA GLY A 33 11.85 -8.36 -2.99
C GLY A 33 12.34 -7.26 -2.04
N LEU A 34 12.25 -5.98 -2.45
CA LEU A 34 12.62 -4.81 -1.63
C LEU A 34 11.48 -4.43 -0.68
N PHE A 35 11.15 -5.36 0.22
CA PHE A 35 9.94 -5.27 1.04
C PHE A 35 9.99 -4.16 2.08
N GLU A 36 11.14 -3.90 2.70
CA GLU A 36 11.25 -2.84 3.72
C GLU A 36 11.13 -1.45 3.09
N GLU A 37 11.78 -1.24 1.95
CA GLU A 37 11.62 -0.02 1.16
C GLU A 37 10.18 0.15 0.69
N SER A 38 9.53 -0.94 0.28
CA SER A 38 8.12 -0.94 -0.12
C SER A 38 7.23 -0.52 1.05
N ILE A 39 7.35 -1.17 2.21
CA ILE A 39 6.54 -0.85 3.40
C ILE A 39 6.75 0.61 3.84
N SER A 40 8.01 1.09 3.85
CA SER A 40 8.33 2.49 4.14
C SER A 40 7.68 3.45 3.13
N THR A 41 7.72 3.09 1.84
CA THR A 41 7.09 3.87 0.77
C THR A 41 5.55 3.91 0.94
N ALA A 42 4.90 2.79 1.29
CA ALA A 42 3.47 2.73 1.59
C ALA A 42 3.10 3.64 2.76
N ALA A 43 3.93 3.65 3.81
CA ALA A 43 3.71 4.49 4.99
C ALA A 43 3.71 6.00 4.67
N SER A 44 4.38 6.41 3.59
CA SER A 44 4.39 7.81 3.13
C SER A 44 3.11 8.27 2.43
N ILE A 45 2.20 7.34 2.11
CA ILE A 45 0.90 7.66 1.50
C ILE A 45 0.02 8.37 2.54
N MET A 46 -0.41 9.59 2.18
CA MET A 46 -1.24 10.43 3.04
C MET A 46 -2.66 9.90 3.18
N GLY A 47 -3.24 9.42 2.07
CA GLY A 47 -4.58 8.86 2.05
C GLY A 47 -4.67 7.53 2.79
N THR A 48 -5.52 7.45 3.81
CA THR A 48 -5.64 6.24 4.64
C THR A 48 -6.15 5.04 3.85
N SER A 49 -7.08 5.25 2.91
CA SER A 49 -7.62 4.17 2.06
C SER A 49 -6.53 3.64 1.13
N GLU A 50 -5.82 4.54 0.46
CA GLU A 50 -4.73 4.24 -0.47
C GLU A 50 -3.58 3.56 0.25
N ARG A 51 -3.23 4.00 1.47
CA ARG A 51 -2.22 3.34 2.30
C ARG A 51 -2.62 1.91 2.66
N ALA A 52 -3.88 1.68 3.05
CA ALA A 52 -4.37 0.36 3.36
C ALA A 52 -4.31 -0.58 2.14
N GLN A 53 -4.70 -0.09 0.96
CA GLN A 53 -4.63 -0.83 -0.30
C GLN A 53 -3.19 -1.14 -0.74
N ALA A 54 -2.26 -0.21 -0.56
CA ALA A 54 -0.85 -0.43 -0.84
C ALA A 54 -0.27 -1.52 0.07
N LEU A 55 -0.56 -1.45 1.38
CA LEU A 55 -0.13 -2.48 2.34
C LEU A 55 -0.71 -3.86 2.00
N SER A 56 -1.99 -3.97 1.62
CA SER A 56 -2.56 -5.26 1.20
C SER A 56 -1.91 -5.81 -0.07
N SER A 57 -1.54 -4.94 -1.01
CA SER A 57 -0.80 -5.35 -2.22
C SER A 57 0.59 -5.89 -1.89
N ILE A 58 1.31 -5.25 -0.96
CA ILE A 58 2.62 -5.73 -0.48
C ILE A 58 2.48 -7.09 0.19
N ALA A 59 1.48 -7.26 1.04
CA ALA A 59 1.24 -8.51 1.73
C ALA A 59 0.91 -9.67 0.77
N MET A 60 0.14 -9.41 -0.29
CA MET A 60 -0.09 -10.39 -1.36
C MET A 60 1.23 -10.80 -2.04
N ILE A 61 2.09 -9.84 -2.37
CA ILE A 61 3.38 -10.14 -3.01
C ILE A 61 4.33 -10.89 -2.06
N LEU A 62 4.31 -10.56 -0.76
CA LEU A 62 5.03 -11.33 0.27
C LEU A 62 4.57 -12.79 0.29
N MET A 63 3.27 -13.04 0.18
CA MET A 63 2.70 -14.38 0.11
C MET A 63 3.15 -15.11 -1.16
N GLU A 64 3.16 -14.44 -2.32
CA GLU A 64 3.70 -14.99 -3.58
C GLU A 64 5.19 -15.37 -3.46
N HIS A 65 5.95 -14.64 -2.64
CA HIS A 65 7.36 -14.95 -2.33
C HIS A 65 7.52 -15.96 -1.18
N GLY A 66 6.44 -16.60 -0.70
CA GLY A 66 6.46 -17.60 0.36
C GLY A 66 6.69 -17.05 1.77
N GLN A 67 6.60 -15.73 1.98
CA GLN A 67 6.80 -15.09 3.29
C GLN A 67 5.47 -14.95 4.07
N SER A 68 4.73 -16.04 4.24
CA SER A 68 3.35 -16.01 4.76
C SER A 68 3.19 -15.36 6.14
N VAL A 69 4.15 -15.58 7.07
CA VAL A 69 4.11 -14.92 8.40
C VAL A 69 4.22 -13.41 8.27
N ARG A 70 5.12 -12.94 7.40
CA ARG A 70 5.34 -11.52 7.16
C ARG A 70 4.14 -10.91 6.42
N ALA A 71 3.59 -11.63 5.44
CA ALA A 71 2.38 -11.24 4.73
C ALA A 71 1.21 -11.00 5.70
N ASN A 72 0.96 -11.93 6.64
CA ASN A 72 -0.09 -11.78 7.64
C ASN A 72 0.09 -10.53 8.52
N ASN A 73 1.31 -10.26 8.99
CA ASN A 73 1.57 -9.04 9.79
C ASN A 73 1.27 -7.75 9.00
N ILE A 74 1.62 -7.73 7.71
CA ILE A 74 1.34 -6.57 6.85
C ILE A 74 -0.16 -6.48 6.54
N PHE A 75 -0.86 -7.60 6.36
CA PHE A 75 -2.32 -7.62 6.21
C PHE A 75 -3.02 -7.06 7.45
N GLU A 76 -2.63 -7.46 8.65
CA GLU A 76 -3.19 -6.90 9.89
C GLU A 76 -2.99 -5.39 9.95
N THR A 77 -1.81 -4.91 9.53
CA THR A 77 -1.53 -3.47 9.43
C THR A 77 -2.45 -2.78 8.42
N ALA A 78 -2.71 -3.40 7.26
CA ALA A 78 -3.64 -2.89 6.25
C ALA A 78 -5.08 -2.81 6.80
N ILE A 79 -5.55 -3.85 7.49
CA ILE A 79 -6.88 -3.91 8.10
C ILE A 79 -7.04 -2.86 9.21
N ASN A 80 -6.04 -2.72 10.08
CA ASN A 80 -6.04 -1.69 11.12
C ASN A 80 -6.04 -0.28 10.52
N THR A 81 -5.30 -0.07 9.42
CA THR A 81 -5.31 1.19 8.68
C THR A 81 -6.70 1.48 8.09
N ALA A 82 -7.34 0.50 7.44
CA ALA A 82 -8.70 0.65 6.92
C ALA A 82 -9.73 0.91 8.03
N ASN A 83 -9.60 0.25 9.19
CA ASN A 83 -10.47 0.46 10.35
C ASN A 83 -10.41 1.89 10.90
N SER A 84 -9.26 2.56 10.78
CA SER A 84 -9.07 3.95 11.23
C SER A 84 -9.83 4.99 10.38
N ILE A 85 -10.39 4.60 9.23
CA ILE A 85 -11.22 5.46 8.40
C ILE A 85 -12.55 5.72 9.13
N THR A 86 -12.85 7.00 9.36
CA THR A 86 -14.01 7.44 10.15
C THR A 86 -15.32 7.40 9.35
N ILE A 87 -15.27 7.62 8.04
CA ILE A 87 -16.44 7.58 7.17
C ILE A 87 -16.76 6.13 6.80
N ASP A 88 -17.93 5.63 7.22
CA ASP A 88 -18.36 4.25 7.00
C ASP A 88 -18.30 3.81 5.53
N LEU A 89 -18.77 4.66 4.63
CA LEU A 89 -18.71 4.39 3.19
C LEU A 89 -17.26 4.19 2.72
N GLY A 90 -16.35 5.09 3.11
CA GLY A 90 -14.93 5.00 2.77
C GLY A 90 -14.26 3.77 3.37
N ARG A 91 -14.60 3.42 4.61
CA ARG A 91 -14.11 2.21 5.28
C ARG A 91 -14.58 0.94 4.57
N SER A 92 -15.88 0.85 4.26
CA SER A 92 -16.47 -0.29 3.55
C SER A 92 -15.88 -0.46 2.14
N GLN A 93 -15.73 0.62 1.38
CA GLN A 93 -15.09 0.60 0.06
C GLN A 93 -13.62 0.15 0.14
N THR A 94 -12.89 0.58 1.17
CA THR A 94 -11.51 0.15 1.40
C THR A 94 -11.44 -1.34 1.69
N PHE A 95 -12.30 -1.86 2.56
CA PHE A 95 -12.37 -3.31 2.83
C PHE A 95 -12.75 -4.12 1.60
N PHE A 96 -13.71 -3.66 0.80
CA PHE A 96 -14.07 -4.31 -0.46
C PHE A 96 -12.87 -4.37 -1.41
N THR A 97 -12.09 -3.30 -1.50
CA THR A 97 -10.89 -3.25 -2.34
C THR A 97 -9.80 -4.19 -1.83
N ILE A 98 -9.53 -4.21 -0.52
CA ILE A 98 -8.59 -5.16 0.10
C ILE A 98 -9.01 -6.60 -0.19
N ALA A 99 -10.29 -6.93 -0.02
CA ALA A 99 -10.81 -8.26 -0.32
C ALA A 99 -10.64 -8.65 -1.79
N ARG A 100 -10.81 -7.70 -2.72
CA ARG A 100 -10.56 -7.93 -4.16
C ARG A 100 -9.10 -8.14 -4.51
N ILE A 101 -8.18 -7.48 -3.80
CA ILE A 101 -6.73 -7.71 -3.98
C ILE A 101 -6.36 -9.13 -3.56
N LEU A 102 -7.08 -9.67 -2.58
CA LEU A 102 -6.81 -10.99 -2.00
C LEU A 102 -7.49 -12.17 -2.70
N ALA A 103 -8.38 -11.90 -3.66
CA ALA A 103 -9.13 -12.90 -4.40
C ALA A 103 -8.33 -13.42 -5.61
#